data_AF-A0A2X2JZR5-F1
#
_entry.id   AF-A0A2X2JZR5-F1
#
_cell.length_a   1.000
_cell.length_b   1.000
_cell.length_c   1.000
_cell.angle_alpha   90.00
_cell.angle_beta   90.00
_cell.angle_gamma   90.00
#
_symmetry.space_group_name_H-M   'P 1'
#
loop_
_entity.id
_entity.type
_entity.pdbx_description
1 polymer ?
#
loop_
_entity_poly.entity_id
_entity_poly.type
_entity_poly.pdbx_seq_one_letter_code
_entity_poly.pdbx_strand_id
1 'polypeptide(L)'
;MQTYTVKPGTKLYSVPWGTYKQEAGAVSGTGNQTFKATKQQQIDKSIYLYGTVNGKSGWISKAYLAVPAAPKKAVAQPKTAVKAYAVTKPQTTQTVSKIAQVKPNNTGIRASVYEKTAKNGAKYADRTFYVTKERAHGNETYVLLNNTSHNIPLGWFNVKDLNVQNLGKEVKTTQKYTVNRSNNGLSMVPWGTKNQVILTGNNIAQGTFNATKQVSVGKDVYLYGTINNRTGWVNSKI
;
A
#
# COMPACT_ATOMS: atom_id res chain seq x y z
N MET A 1 -24.72 11.46 15.89
CA MET A 1 -23.77 10.58 16.60
C MET A 1 -24.39 9.19 16.65
N GLN A 2 -23.71 8.16 16.15
CA GLN A 2 -24.26 6.80 16.08
C GLN A 2 -23.71 5.96 17.25
N THR A 3 -24.56 5.19 17.91
CA THR A 3 -24.14 4.33 19.03
C THR A 3 -24.10 2.85 18.63
N TYR A 4 -23.15 2.12 19.19
CA TYR A 4 -22.90 0.70 18.98
C TYR A 4 -22.65 -0.01 20.31
N THR A 5 -22.82 -1.33 20.33
CA THR A 5 -22.36 -2.18 21.42
C THR A 5 -21.02 -2.84 21.06
N VAL A 6 -20.12 -2.95 22.04
CA VAL A 6 -18.77 -3.51 21.87
C VAL A 6 -18.40 -4.39 23.06
N LYS A 7 -17.77 -5.54 22.81
CA LYS A 7 -17.38 -6.50 23.87
C LYS A 7 -16.19 -5.97 24.70
N PRO A 8 -16.13 -6.23 26.01
CA PRO A 8 -14.93 -6.04 26.82
C PRO A 8 -13.72 -6.76 26.20
N GLY A 9 -12.53 -6.20 26.38
CA GLY A 9 -11.28 -6.69 25.79
C GLY A 9 -11.03 -6.24 24.34
N THR A 10 -12.04 -5.69 23.64
CA THR A 10 -11.86 -5.16 22.28
C THR A 10 -10.82 -4.04 22.29
N LYS A 11 -9.85 -4.09 21.36
CA LYS A 11 -8.77 -3.12 21.27
C LYS A 11 -9.23 -1.83 20.59
N LEU A 12 -8.80 -0.71 21.15
CA LEU A 12 -8.89 0.62 20.60
C LEU A 12 -7.56 0.97 19.95
N TYR A 13 -7.58 1.57 18.76
CA TYR A 13 -6.35 1.98 18.08
C TYR A 13 -6.29 3.48 17.87
N SER A 14 -5.08 4.05 17.86
CA SER A 14 -4.87 5.46 17.53
C SER A 14 -5.13 5.78 16.05
N VAL A 15 -5.16 4.75 15.20
CA VAL A 15 -5.42 4.84 13.75
C VAL A 15 -6.46 3.79 13.30
N PRO A 16 -7.20 4.02 12.20
CA PRO A 16 -8.28 3.12 11.76
C PRO A 16 -7.82 1.73 11.30
N TRP A 17 -6.53 1.41 11.26
CA TRP A 17 -6.04 0.05 11.01
C TRP A 17 -4.77 -0.17 11.81
N GLY A 18 -4.91 -0.06 13.15
CA GLY A 18 -3.78 -0.10 14.06
C GLY A 18 -3.17 -1.48 14.20
N THR A 19 -1.85 -1.51 14.31
CA THR A 19 -1.06 -2.67 14.75
C THR A 19 -0.97 -2.71 16.27
N TYR A 20 -0.36 -3.75 16.84
CA TYR A 20 -0.13 -3.84 18.29
C TYR A 20 0.62 -2.62 18.87
N LYS A 21 1.49 -1.98 18.08
CA LYS A 21 2.22 -0.75 18.48
C LYS A 21 1.36 0.51 18.50
N GLN A 22 0.11 0.41 18.05
CA GLN A 22 -0.82 1.53 17.91
C GLN A 22 -2.08 1.33 18.75
N GLU A 23 -2.04 0.40 19.72
CA GLU A 23 -3.09 0.23 20.71
C GLU A 23 -3.18 1.49 21.58
N ALA A 24 -4.34 2.15 21.53
CA ALA A 24 -4.70 3.29 22.38
C ALA A 24 -5.40 2.86 23.68
N GLY A 25 -5.73 1.57 23.80
CA GLY A 25 -6.32 0.97 24.99
C GLY A 25 -7.19 -0.24 24.65
N ALA A 26 -7.88 -0.76 25.66
CA ALA A 26 -8.89 -1.81 25.51
C ALA A 26 -10.18 -1.41 26.24
N VAL A 27 -11.30 -1.89 25.70
CA VAL A 27 -12.63 -1.76 26.30
C VAL A 27 -12.66 -2.53 27.63
N SER A 28 -13.02 -1.86 28.72
CA SER A 28 -13.10 -2.43 30.08
C SER A 28 -14.55 -2.46 30.58
N GLY A 29 -14.83 -3.32 31.56
CA GLY A 29 -16.16 -3.47 32.18
C GLY A 29 -16.74 -4.88 32.04
N THR A 30 -17.88 -5.12 32.68
CA THR A 30 -18.65 -6.38 32.59
C THR A 30 -19.77 -6.23 31.57
N GLY A 31 -19.97 -7.25 30.72
CA GLY A 31 -20.98 -7.21 29.65
C GLY A 31 -20.64 -6.24 28.50
N ASN A 32 -21.50 -6.20 27.47
CA ASN A 32 -21.28 -5.35 26.30
C ASN A 32 -21.35 -3.85 26.66
N GLN A 33 -20.34 -3.09 26.22
CA GLN A 33 -20.20 -1.67 26.50
C GLN A 33 -20.77 -0.81 25.37
N THR A 34 -21.13 0.44 25.67
CA THR A 34 -21.63 1.39 24.66
C THR A 34 -20.48 2.17 24.04
N PHE A 35 -20.34 2.06 22.72
CA PHE A 35 -19.39 2.84 21.91
C PHE A 35 -20.12 3.96 21.16
N LYS A 36 -19.70 5.20 21.39
CA LYS A 36 -20.27 6.41 20.76
C LYS A 36 -19.41 6.83 19.58
N ALA A 37 -19.82 6.46 18.37
CA ALA A 37 -19.07 6.77 17.16
C ALA A 37 -19.28 8.23 16.72
N THR A 38 -18.18 8.92 16.48
CA THR A 38 -18.13 10.32 16.03
C THR A 38 -17.53 10.47 14.63
N LYS A 39 -16.71 9.50 14.18
CA LYS A 39 -16.15 9.48 12.82
C LYS A 39 -16.19 8.07 12.25
N GLN A 40 -16.27 7.98 10.92
CA GLN A 40 -16.19 6.74 10.18
C GLN A 40 -15.11 6.87 9.10
N GLN A 41 -14.36 5.79 8.89
CA GLN A 41 -13.41 5.67 7.79
C GLN A 41 -13.45 4.25 7.22
N GLN A 42 -13.66 4.14 5.92
CA GLN A 42 -13.54 2.86 5.21
C GLN A 42 -12.09 2.68 4.74
N ILE A 43 -11.53 1.50 4.99
CA ILE A 43 -10.22 1.07 4.49
C ILE A 43 -10.44 -0.28 3.81
N ASP A 44 -10.20 -0.32 2.50
CA ASP A 44 -10.59 -1.46 1.65
C ASP A 44 -12.10 -1.77 1.78
N LYS A 45 -12.48 -3.01 2.14
CA LYS A 45 -13.87 -3.42 2.38
C LYS A 45 -14.32 -3.25 3.84
N SER A 46 -13.41 -2.88 4.73
CA SER A 46 -13.65 -2.79 6.17
C SER A 46 -13.99 -1.36 6.57
N ILE A 47 -15.06 -1.19 7.34
CA ILE A 47 -15.45 0.10 7.92
C ILE A 47 -14.86 0.18 9.33
N TYR A 48 -14.20 1.28 9.66
CA TYR A 48 -13.69 1.56 11.00
C TYR A 48 -14.36 2.81 11.56
N LEU A 49 -14.71 2.77 12.83
CA LEU A 49 -15.37 3.86 13.53
C LEU A 49 -14.46 4.40 14.62
N TYR A 50 -14.28 5.72 14.66
CA TYR A 50 -13.65 6.42 15.77
C TYR A 50 -14.71 6.90 16.73
N GLY A 51 -14.47 6.74 18.02
CA GLY A 51 -15.45 7.07 19.04
C GLY A 51 -14.91 6.87 20.44
N THR A 52 -15.82 6.99 21.40
CA THR A 52 -15.50 6.90 22.83
C THR A 52 -16.27 5.76 23.49
N VAL A 53 -15.63 5.06 24.41
CA VAL A 53 -16.22 4.04 25.29
C VAL A 53 -15.55 4.12 26.66
N ASN A 54 -16.36 4.27 27.71
CA ASN A 54 -15.90 4.38 29.10
C ASN A 54 -14.73 5.35 29.30
N GLY A 55 -14.82 6.55 28.70
CA GLY A 55 -13.80 7.60 28.80
C GLY A 55 -12.57 7.43 27.90
N LYS A 56 -12.42 6.29 27.21
CA LYS A 56 -11.31 6.04 26.26
C LYS A 56 -11.74 6.32 24.82
N SER A 57 -10.83 6.87 24.02
CA SER A 57 -11.07 7.18 22.60
C SER A 57 -10.20 6.32 21.68
N GLY A 58 -10.75 5.89 20.56
CA GLY A 58 -9.97 5.16 19.55
C GLY A 58 -10.79 4.64 18.40
N TRP A 59 -10.09 4.08 17.42
CA TRP A 59 -10.66 3.41 16.27
C TRP A 59 -10.94 1.94 16.57
N ILE A 60 -12.11 1.46 16.12
CA ILE A 60 -12.54 0.07 16.18
C ILE A 60 -13.08 -0.34 14.81
N SER A 61 -12.79 -1.56 14.35
CA SER A 61 -13.46 -2.10 13.16
C SER A 61 -14.94 -2.29 13.43
N LYS A 62 -15.80 -1.86 12.49
CA LYS A 62 -17.26 -2.05 12.53
C LYS A 62 -17.62 -3.53 12.67
N ALA A 63 -16.76 -4.46 12.25
CA ALA A 63 -16.97 -5.89 12.46
C ALA A 63 -16.99 -6.32 13.95
N TYR A 64 -16.41 -5.51 14.86
CA TYR A 64 -16.45 -5.75 16.30
C TYR A 64 -17.57 -4.97 17.00
N LEU A 65 -18.40 -4.26 16.23
CA LEU A 65 -19.47 -3.40 16.73
C LEU A 65 -20.82 -3.98 16.30
N ALA A 66 -21.70 -4.21 17.28
CA ALA A 66 -23.07 -4.56 17.00
C ALA A 66 -23.96 -3.31 17.11
N VAL A 67 -24.99 -3.22 16.26
CA VAL A 67 -26.01 -2.20 16.43
C VAL A 67 -26.80 -2.56 17.70
N PRO A 68 -27.08 -1.60 18.61
CA PRO A 68 -27.92 -1.89 19.77
C PRO A 68 -29.24 -2.46 19.28
N ALA A 69 -29.72 -3.55 19.87
CA ALA A 69 -31.04 -4.08 19.54
C ALA A 69 -32.08 -2.99 19.84
N ALA A 70 -32.66 -2.42 18.78
CA ALA A 70 -33.74 -1.46 18.93
C ALA A 70 -35.00 -2.22 19.40
N PRO A 71 -35.75 -1.71 20.38
CA PRO A 71 -37.14 -2.13 20.52
C PRO A 71 -37.88 -1.80 19.21
N LYS A 72 -38.59 -2.79 18.66
CA LYS A 72 -39.34 -2.68 17.40
C LYS A 72 -40.27 -1.45 17.43
N LYS A 73 -40.17 -0.55 16.45
CA LYS A 73 -41.28 0.22 15.88
C LYS A 73 -40.91 0.85 14.53
N ALA A 74 -41.95 1.11 13.73
CA ALA A 74 -41.99 1.10 12.27
C ALA A 74 -41.36 2.30 11.53
N VAL A 75 -41.23 2.10 10.21
CA VAL A 75 -40.57 2.90 9.17
C VAL A 75 -41.21 4.28 8.93
N ALA A 76 -40.38 5.31 8.72
CA ALA A 76 -40.67 6.39 7.77
C ALA A 76 -39.35 6.96 7.22
N GLN A 77 -39.23 7.04 5.90
CA GLN A 77 -38.11 7.63 5.17
C GLN A 77 -38.49 9.06 4.75
N PRO A 78 -37.61 10.06 4.89
CA PRO A 78 -37.66 11.21 3.98
C PRO A 78 -36.33 11.51 3.26
N LYS A 79 -36.46 11.90 1.98
CA LYS A 79 -35.45 12.39 1.03
C LYS A 79 -35.12 13.88 1.27
N THR A 80 -33.88 14.29 0.97
CA THR A 80 -33.37 15.58 0.37
C THR A 80 -31.92 15.81 0.84
N ALA A 81 -30.95 16.41 0.14
CA ALA A 81 -30.73 16.85 -1.24
C ALA A 81 -29.18 16.83 -1.45
N VAL A 82 -28.71 16.50 -2.66
CA VAL A 82 -27.26 16.41 -2.93
C VAL A 82 -26.73 17.78 -3.34
N LYS A 83 -25.94 18.42 -2.48
CA LYS A 83 -25.14 19.59 -2.85
C LYS A 83 -23.90 19.08 -3.60
N ALA A 84 -23.70 19.51 -4.84
CA ALA A 84 -22.52 19.17 -5.63
C ALA A 84 -21.26 19.76 -4.97
N TYR A 85 -20.29 18.91 -4.62
CA TYR A 85 -18.96 19.32 -4.18
C TYR A 85 -17.96 19.06 -5.30
N ALA A 86 -17.18 20.09 -5.62
CA ALA A 86 -16.17 20.11 -6.66
C ALA A 86 -15.16 18.96 -6.54
N VAL A 87 -14.69 18.49 -7.70
CA VAL A 87 -13.69 17.43 -7.86
C VAL A 87 -12.44 17.78 -7.05
N THR A 88 -12.19 17.03 -5.98
CA THR A 88 -11.03 17.16 -5.10
C THR A 88 -10.31 15.81 -5.05
N LYS A 89 -8.97 15.86 -5.13
CA LYS A 89 -8.04 14.69 -5.12
C LYS A 89 -8.49 13.62 -4.09
N PRO A 90 -8.41 12.31 -4.40
CA PRO A 90 -8.89 11.28 -3.49
C PRO A 90 -8.22 11.36 -2.11
N GLN A 91 -8.98 11.74 -1.09
CA GLN A 91 -8.51 11.86 0.29
C GLN A 91 -8.46 10.49 1.02
N THR A 92 -8.95 9.45 0.35
CA THR A 92 -8.93 8.03 0.76
C THR A 92 -7.70 7.32 0.20
N THR A 93 -7.15 6.39 0.97
CA THR A 93 -6.08 5.51 0.46
C THR A 93 -6.63 4.62 -0.64
N GLN A 94 -5.97 4.61 -1.78
CA GLN A 94 -6.32 3.76 -2.91
C GLN A 94 -5.29 2.64 -3.06
N THR A 95 -5.75 1.44 -3.39
CA THR A 95 -4.88 0.37 -3.85
C THR A 95 -4.47 0.66 -5.28
N VAL A 96 -3.18 0.52 -5.58
CA VAL A 96 -2.61 0.77 -6.90
C VAL A 96 -1.64 -0.35 -7.25
N SER A 97 -1.36 -0.52 -8.54
CA SER A 97 -0.27 -1.38 -9.01
C SER A 97 0.72 -0.49 -9.75
N LYS A 98 1.74 -0.06 -9.03
CA LYS A 98 2.79 0.84 -9.53
C LYS A 98 4.15 0.34 -9.06
N ILE A 99 5.20 0.91 -9.63
CA ILE A 99 6.58 0.67 -9.24
C ILE A 99 7.32 2.01 -9.21
N ALA A 100 8.24 2.18 -8.28
CA ALA A 100 8.91 3.45 -8.05
C ALA A 100 10.40 3.29 -7.80
N GLN A 101 11.20 4.16 -8.40
CA GLN A 101 12.60 4.37 -8.06
C GLN A 101 12.70 5.56 -7.10
N VAL A 102 13.39 5.39 -5.98
CA VAL A 102 13.62 6.47 -5.01
C VAL A 102 14.78 7.34 -5.49
N LYS A 103 14.57 8.65 -5.56
CA LYS A 103 15.61 9.61 -5.93
C LYS A 103 16.71 9.70 -4.85
N PRO A 104 17.95 10.02 -5.22
CA PRO A 104 19.04 10.23 -4.27
C PRO A 104 18.69 11.23 -3.15
N ASN A 105 18.08 12.35 -3.52
CA ASN A 105 17.74 13.47 -2.63
C ASN A 105 16.33 13.37 -2.02
N ASN A 106 15.89 12.18 -1.66
CA ASN A 106 14.57 11.97 -1.05
C ASN A 106 14.45 12.64 0.32
N THR A 107 13.25 13.11 0.66
CA THR A 107 12.95 13.73 1.96
C THR A 107 12.73 12.72 3.10
N GLY A 108 12.90 11.43 2.81
CA GLY A 108 12.82 10.35 3.79
C GLY A 108 11.52 9.56 3.78
N ILE A 109 11.47 8.57 4.68
CA ILE A 109 10.40 7.60 4.82
C ILE A 109 9.52 7.90 6.04
N ARG A 110 8.21 7.74 5.90
CA ARG A 110 7.24 7.93 7.00
C ARG A 110 6.54 6.62 7.33
N ALA A 111 6.25 6.37 8.60
CA ALA A 111 5.43 5.21 8.98
C ALA A 111 3.96 5.43 8.60
N SER A 112 3.53 6.69 8.51
CA SER A 112 2.18 7.11 8.12
C SER A 112 2.22 8.47 7.41
N VAL A 113 1.27 8.73 6.52
CA VAL A 113 1.14 10.05 5.83
C VAL A 113 0.84 11.21 6.80
N TYR A 114 0.45 10.91 8.04
CA TYR A 114 0.15 11.89 9.08
C TYR A 114 1.37 12.28 9.93
N GLU A 115 2.50 11.58 9.81
CA GLU A 115 3.70 11.96 10.56
C GLU A 115 4.23 13.29 10.04
N LYS A 116 4.53 14.22 10.96
CA LYS A 116 5.07 15.55 10.60
C LYS A 116 6.51 15.44 10.08
N THR A 117 7.30 14.55 10.65
CA THR A 117 8.71 14.32 10.27
C THR A 117 8.88 12.97 9.56
N ALA A 118 9.84 12.92 8.65
CA ALA A 118 10.27 11.69 8.01
C ALA A 118 11.56 11.17 8.66
N LYS A 119 11.75 9.84 8.65
CA LYS A 119 13.02 9.21 8.99
C LYS A 119 13.94 9.21 7.77
N ASN A 120 15.25 9.13 8.02
CA ASN A 120 16.25 9.05 6.96
C ASN A 120 15.92 7.90 5.97
N GLY A 121 15.80 8.24 4.69
CA GLY A 121 15.48 7.33 3.60
C GLY A 121 16.66 6.95 2.71
N ALA A 122 17.89 7.35 3.05
CA ALA A 122 19.08 7.18 2.20
C ALA A 122 19.34 5.72 1.79
N LYS A 123 19.05 4.75 2.67
CA LYS A 123 19.19 3.31 2.34
C LYS A 123 18.28 2.80 1.21
N TYR A 124 17.27 3.59 0.85
CA TYR A 124 16.34 3.29 -0.23
C TYR A 124 16.66 4.07 -1.51
N ALA A 125 17.55 5.07 -1.45
CA ALA A 125 17.95 5.85 -2.60
C ALA A 125 18.50 4.95 -3.72
N ASP A 126 18.24 5.34 -4.97
CA ASP A 126 18.70 4.64 -6.18
C ASP A 126 18.32 3.17 -6.18
N ARG A 127 17.11 2.85 -5.70
CA ARG A 127 16.53 1.50 -5.71
C ARG A 127 15.07 1.56 -6.09
N THR A 128 14.63 0.48 -6.73
CA THR A 128 13.28 0.26 -7.22
C THR A 128 12.48 -0.57 -6.23
N PHE A 129 11.24 -0.16 -5.97
CA PHE A 129 10.29 -0.78 -5.05
C PHE A 129 8.88 -0.83 -5.62
N TYR A 130 8.10 -1.82 -5.18
CA TYR A 130 6.70 -1.91 -5.55
C TYR A 130 5.84 -0.91 -4.77
N VAL A 131 4.84 -0.36 -5.44
CA VAL A 131 3.89 0.60 -4.89
C VAL A 131 2.51 -0.02 -4.92
N THR A 132 1.96 -0.28 -3.73
CA THR A 132 0.67 -0.95 -3.57
C THR A 132 -0.45 -0.02 -3.12
N LYS A 133 -0.10 1.14 -2.56
CA LYS A 133 -1.06 2.13 -2.08
C LYS A 133 -0.63 3.55 -2.42
N GLU A 134 -1.60 4.41 -2.68
CA GLU A 134 -1.43 5.85 -2.91
C GLU A 134 -2.48 6.63 -2.11
N ARG A 135 -2.11 7.82 -1.63
CA ARG A 135 -3.02 8.72 -0.93
C ARG A 135 -2.60 10.18 -1.06
N ALA A 136 -3.57 11.07 -1.24
CA ALA A 136 -3.37 12.50 -1.02
C ALA A 136 -3.50 12.85 0.47
N HIS A 137 -2.59 13.69 0.98
CA HIS A 137 -2.67 14.28 2.32
C HIS A 137 -2.19 15.73 2.27
N GLY A 138 -3.10 16.66 2.57
CA GLY A 138 -2.89 18.08 2.27
C GLY A 138 -2.70 18.28 0.76
N ASN A 139 -1.66 19.03 0.39
CA ASN A 139 -1.33 19.30 -1.02
C ASN A 139 -0.38 18.25 -1.64
N GLU A 140 0.06 17.27 -0.85
CA GLU A 140 1.03 16.26 -1.25
C GLU A 140 0.37 14.92 -1.56
N THR A 141 1.01 14.14 -2.43
CA THR A 141 0.62 12.75 -2.69
C THR A 141 1.73 11.84 -2.16
N TYR A 142 1.33 10.81 -1.41
CA TYR A 142 2.21 9.81 -0.86
C TYR A 142 1.88 8.43 -1.39
N VAL A 143 2.90 7.58 -1.49
CA VAL A 143 2.76 6.18 -1.89
C VAL A 143 3.44 5.26 -0.88
N LEU A 144 2.88 4.07 -0.69
CA LEU A 144 3.45 3.02 0.16
C LEU A 144 4.40 2.16 -0.64
N LEU A 145 5.70 2.24 -0.34
CA LEU A 145 6.71 1.35 -0.91
C LEU A 145 6.71 0.02 -0.16
N ASN A 146 6.87 -1.06 -0.91
CA ASN A 146 6.97 -2.43 -0.40
C ASN A 146 8.29 -3.05 -0.90
N ASN A 147 8.80 -4.03 -0.16
CA ASN A 147 9.99 -4.76 -0.57
C ASN A 147 9.78 -5.47 -1.93
N THR A 148 10.87 -6.00 -2.50
CA THR A 148 10.90 -6.67 -3.80
C THR A 148 10.08 -7.97 -3.88
N SER A 149 9.46 -8.41 -2.78
CA SER A 149 8.53 -9.56 -2.73
C SER A 149 7.07 -9.11 -2.58
N HIS A 150 6.76 -7.83 -2.86
CA HIS A 150 5.42 -7.19 -2.86
C HIS A 150 4.70 -7.06 -1.51
N ASN A 151 5.07 -7.81 -0.48
CA ASN A 151 4.20 -8.02 0.69
C ASN A 151 4.67 -7.39 1.99
N ILE A 152 5.89 -6.84 2.04
CA ILE A 152 6.40 -6.19 3.26
C ILE A 152 6.39 -4.68 3.05
N PRO A 153 5.46 -3.93 3.69
CA PRO A 153 5.44 -2.48 3.60
C PRO A 153 6.67 -1.90 4.28
N LEU A 154 7.40 -1.04 3.56
CA LEU A 154 8.57 -0.34 4.06
C LEU A 154 8.17 0.99 4.72
N GLY A 155 7.26 1.72 4.07
CA GLY A 155 6.76 3.01 4.53
C GLY A 155 6.32 3.92 3.40
N TRP A 156 5.79 5.08 3.78
CA TRP A 156 5.25 6.09 2.88
C TRP A 156 6.33 7.05 2.43
N PHE A 157 6.37 7.31 1.13
CA PHE A 157 7.22 8.31 0.49
C PHE A 157 6.36 9.34 -0.21
N ASN A 158 6.85 10.59 -0.27
CA ASN A 158 6.25 11.60 -1.13
C ASN A 158 6.53 11.25 -2.59
N VAL A 159 5.52 11.32 -3.47
CA VAL A 159 5.68 11.05 -4.90
C VAL A 159 6.73 11.95 -5.55
N LYS A 160 6.96 13.17 -5.04
CA LYS A 160 8.01 14.09 -5.53
C LYS A 160 9.42 13.50 -5.41
N ASP A 161 9.64 12.61 -4.44
CA ASP A 161 10.93 11.95 -4.19
C ASP A 161 11.13 10.70 -5.05
N LEU A 162 10.19 10.40 -5.94
CA LEU A 162 10.13 9.15 -6.68
C LEU A 162 10.02 9.39 -8.18
N ASN A 163 10.55 8.44 -8.95
CA ASN A 163 10.17 8.24 -10.34
C ASN A 163 9.18 7.07 -10.35
N VAL A 164 7.93 7.32 -10.70
CA VAL A 164 6.85 6.32 -10.59
C VAL A 164 6.39 5.88 -11.98
N GLN A 165 6.18 4.57 -12.15
CA GLN A 165 5.63 3.96 -13.34
C GLN A 165 4.44 3.08 -12.99
N ASN A 166 3.51 2.94 -13.94
CA ASN A 166 2.44 1.96 -13.82
C ASN A 166 3.01 0.55 -13.95
N LEU A 167 2.47 -0.39 -13.17
CA LEU A 167 2.87 -1.79 -13.19
C LEU A 167 1.69 -2.62 -13.70
N GLY A 168 1.96 -3.44 -14.72
CA GLY A 168 0.99 -4.40 -15.22
C GLY A 168 0.78 -5.57 -14.27
N LYS A 169 -0.18 -6.43 -14.61
CA LYS A 169 -0.33 -7.73 -13.93
C LYS A 169 0.79 -8.67 -14.39
N GLU A 170 1.28 -9.50 -13.49
CA GLU A 170 2.19 -10.58 -13.86
C GLU A 170 1.43 -11.63 -14.69
N VAL A 171 2.00 -11.99 -15.84
CA VAL A 171 1.46 -13.00 -16.76
C VAL A 171 2.46 -14.13 -16.89
N LYS A 172 2.01 -15.38 -16.81
CA LYS A 172 2.86 -16.55 -17.00
C LYS A 172 3.34 -16.64 -18.45
N THR A 173 4.57 -17.07 -18.65
CA THR A 173 5.14 -17.39 -19.97
C THR A 173 6.13 -18.53 -19.83
N THR A 174 6.37 -19.29 -20.89
CA THR A 174 7.37 -20.38 -20.90
C THR A 174 8.37 -20.21 -22.05
N GLN A 175 8.43 -19.02 -22.63
CA GLN A 175 9.23 -18.74 -23.81
C GLN A 175 10.73 -18.63 -23.45
N LYS A 176 11.58 -19.10 -24.36
CA LYS A 176 13.02 -18.91 -24.30
C LYS A 176 13.42 -17.73 -25.19
N TYR A 177 14.39 -16.95 -24.73
CA TYR A 177 14.90 -15.76 -25.42
C TYR A 177 16.42 -15.78 -25.45
N THR A 178 17.01 -15.27 -26.53
CA THR A 178 18.45 -14.96 -26.57
C THR A 178 18.65 -13.52 -26.12
N VAL A 179 19.52 -13.29 -25.14
CA VAL A 179 19.74 -11.94 -24.60
C VAL A 179 20.63 -11.12 -25.53
N ASN A 180 20.22 -9.88 -25.87
CA ASN A 180 21.06 -8.97 -26.64
C ASN A 180 22.26 -8.48 -25.81
N ARG A 181 23.38 -8.24 -26.49
CA ARG A 181 24.58 -7.59 -25.94
C ARG A 181 24.28 -6.22 -25.30
N SER A 182 23.29 -5.49 -25.79
CA SER A 182 22.89 -4.18 -25.25
C SER A 182 22.00 -4.26 -23.99
N ASN A 183 21.66 -5.46 -23.52
CA ASN A 183 20.77 -5.61 -22.37
C ASN A 183 21.44 -5.12 -21.08
N ASN A 184 20.66 -4.47 -20.20
CA ASN A 184 21.18 -3.92 -18.94
C ASN A 184 21.52 -4.97 -17.88
N GLY A 185 21.19 -6.25 -18.12
CA GLY A 185 21.53 -7.35 -17.23
C GLY A 185 20.33 -7.93 -16.47
N LEU A 186 20.64 -8.89 -15.60
CA LEU A 186 19.69 -9.57 -14.74
C LEU A 186 19.53 -8.80 -13.43
N SER A 187 18.31 -8.45 -13.04
CA SER A 187 18.02 -7.63 -11.85
C SER A 187 17.09 -8.34 -10.84
N MET A 188 17.15 -7.92 -9.58
CA MET A 188 16.30 -8.48 -8.50
C MET A 188 14.81 -8.11 -8.62
N VAL A 189 14.50 -7.03 -9.33
CA VAL A 189 13.16 -6.43 -9.47
C VAL A 189 13.02 -5.93 -10.91
N PRO A 190 11.83 -5.94 -11.54
CA PRO A 190 11.64 -5.31 -12.84
C PRO A 190 11.96 -3.82 -12.72
N TRP A 191 12.53 -3.24 -13.77
CA TRP A 191 13.00 -1.85 -13.74
C TRP A 191 13.97 -1.54 -12.58
N GLY A 192 14.76 -2.54 -12.17
CA GLY A 192 15.80 -2.42 -11.15
C GLY A 192 16.90 -1.43 -11.56
N THR A 193 17.49 -0.77 -10.57
CA THR A 193 18.65 0.10 -10.76
C THR A 193 19.95 -0.69 -10.73
N LYS A 194 21.08 -0.01 -10.96
CA LYS A 194 22.44 -0.59 -10.81
C LYS A 194 22.65 -1.27 -9.44
N ASN A 195 22.04 -0.74 -8.37
CA ASN A 195 22.11 -1.27 -7.01
C ASN A 195 21.29 -2.55 -6.79
N GLN A 196 20.62 -3.05 -7.83
CA GLN A 196 19.77 -4.23 -7.81
C GLN A 196 20.09 -5.19 -8.98
N VAL A 197 21.20 -4.97 -9.68
CA VAL A 197 21.72 -5.87 -10.73
C VAL A 197 22.40 -7.07 -10.07
N ILE A 198 22.01 -8.28 -10.49
CA ILE A 198 22.57 -9.58 -10.09
C ILE A 198 23.70 -9.98 -11.04
N LEU A 199 23.49 -9.79 -12.35
CA LEU A 199 24.48 -10.02 -13.41
C LEU A 199 24.42 -8.87 -14.40
N THR A 200 25.58 -8.34 -14.78
CA THR A 200 25.68 -7.30 -15.81
C THR A 200 25.32 -7.85 -17.19
N GLY A 201 24.96 -6.95 -18.11
CA GLY A 201 24.63 -7.29 -19.50
C GLY A 201 25.66 -8.19 -20.18
N ASN A 202 26.94 -7.83 -20.08
CA ASN A 202 28.04 -8.59 -20.67
C ASN A 202 28.11 -10.05 -20.17
N ASN A 203 27.70 -10.31 -18.92
CA ASN A 203 27.73 -11.66 -18.33
C ASN A 203 26.56 -12.55 -18.77
N ILE A 204 25.53 -11.97 -19.38
CA ILE A 204 24.35 -12.71 -19.86
C ILE A 204 24.13 -12.56 -21.37
N ALA A 205 24.91 -11.71 -22.03
CA ALA A 205 24.81 -11.42 -23.46
C ALA A 205 24.93 -12.70 -24.29
N GLN A 206 24.05 -12.84 -25.26
CA GLN A 206 23.91 -14.00 -26.16
C GLN A 206 23.56 -15.31 -25.44
N GLY A 207 23.37 -15.29 -24.12
CA GLY A 207 22.90 -16.44 -23.36
C GLY A 207 21.41 -16.69 -23.57
N THR A 208 20.99 -17.93 -23.32
CA THR A 208 19.58 -18.33 -23.35
C THR A 208 18.92 -18.03 -22.01
N PHE A 209 17.92 -17.15 -22.03
CA PHE A 209 17.07 -16.82 -20.89
C PHE A 209 15.76 -17.61 -20.96
N ASN A 210 15.47 -18.36 -19.89
CA ASN A 210 14.26 -19.17 -19.77
C ASN A 210 13.22 -18.41 -18.96
N ALA A 211 12.25 -17.77 -19.63
CA ALA A 211 11.24 -16.97 -18.96
C ALA A 211 10.14 -17.85 -18.34
N THR A 212 9.61 -17.40 -17.20
CA THR A 212 8.52 -18.05 -16.44
C THR A 212 7.32 -17.13 -16.24
N LYS A 213 7.57 -15.81 -16.22
CA LYS A 213 6.53 -14.77 -16.17
C LYS A 213 7.04 -13.45 -16.74
N GLN A 214 6.12 -12.55 -17.04
CA GLN A 214 6.41 -11.20 -17.52
C GLN A 214 5.52 -10.16 -16.85
N VAL A 215 5.98 -8.91 -16.86
CA VAL A 215 5.22 -7.76 -16.36
C VAL A 215 5.55 -6.52 -17.18
N SER A 216 4.58 -5.65 -17.40
CA SER A 216 4.82 -4.33 -17.99
C SER A 216 5.19 -3.31 -16.91
N VAL A 217 6.19 -2.48 -17.19
CA VAL A 217 6.54 -1.29 -16.40
C VAL A 217 6.50 -0.10 -17.34
N GLY A 218 5.49 0.75 -17.18
CA GLY A 218 5.19 1.81 -18.13
C GLY A 218 4.98 1.21 -19.54
N LYS A 219 5.80 1.64 -20.50
CA LYS A 219 5.77 1.15 -21.89
C LYS A 219 6.66 -0.07 -22.15
N ASP A 220 7.48 -0.47 -21.19
CA ASP A 220 8.46 -1.53 -21.35
C ASP A 220 7.95 -2.84 -20.73
N VAL A 221 8.36 -3.98 -21.28
CA VAL A 221 8.05 -5.30 -20.70
C VAL A 221 9.32 -5.89 -20.10
N TYR A 222 9.17 -6.53 -18.93
CA TYR A 222 10.23 -7.21 -18.20
C TYR A 222 9.87 -8.69 -18.05
N LEU A 223 10.86 -9.56 -18.26
CA LEU A 223 10.73 -11.02 -18.19
C LEU A 223 11.44 -11.52 -16.95
N TYR A 224 10.79 -12.36 -16.16
CA TYR A 224 11.37 -13.06 -15.02
C TYR A 224 11.65 -14.51 -15.39
N GLY A 225 12.82 -15.00 -15.01
CA GLY A 225 13.30 -16.30 -15.49
C GLY A 225 14.71 -16.58 -15.06
N THR A 226 15.32 -17.58 -15.70
CA THR A 226 16.66 -18.07 -15.36
C THR A 226 17.65 -17.95 -16.51
N ILE A 227 18.89 -17.60 -16.18
CA ILE A 227 20.05 -17.60 -17.07
C ILE A 227 21.31 -17.85 -16.24
N ASN A 228 22.24 -18.68 -16.73
CA ASN A 228 23.48 -19.02 -16.03
C ASN A 228 23.24 -19.43 -14.55
N ASN A 229 22.21 -20.25 -14.31
CA ASN A 229 21.77 -20.72 -12.99
C ASN A 229 21.38 -19.60 -12.01
N ARG A 230 21.06 -18.39 -12.50
CA ARG A 230 20.56 -17.27 -11.69
C ARG A 230 19.16 -16.87 -12.12
N THR A 231 18.36 -16.46 -11.15
CA THR A 231 16.96 -16.04 -11.37
C THR A 231 16.81 -14.54 -11.18
N GLY A 232 16.08 -13.89 -12.07
CA GLY A 232 15.82 -12.46 -11.97
C GLY A 232 15.04 -11.92 -13.16
N TRP A 233 14.99 -10.59 -13.25
CA TRP A 233 14.29 -9.84 -14.28
C TRP A 233 15.25 -9.31 -15.34
N VAL A 234 14.90 -9.46 -16.61
CA VAL A 234 15.57 -8.82 -17.76
C VAL A 234 14.55 -7.96 -18.50
N ASN A 235 15.00 -6.85 -19.12
CA ASN A 235 14.14 -6.10 -20.02
C ASN A 235 13.93 -6.93 -21.31
N SER A 236 12.69 -7.01 -21.78
CA SER A 236 12.29 -7.74 -22.99
C SER A 236 12.70 -7.05 -24.29
N LYS A 237 13.22 -5.82 -24.23
CA LYS A 237 13.89 -5.19 -25.37
C LYS A 237 15.12 -6.02 -25.70
N ILE A 238 14.90 -6.93 -26.63
CA ILE A 238 15.87 -7.72 -27.37
C ILE A 238 16.49 -6.82 -28.43
#